data_AF-A0A7C4N057-F1
#
_entry.id   AF-A0A7C4N057-F1
#
_cell.length_a   1.000
_cell.length_b   1.000
_cell.length_c   1.000
_cell.angle_alpha   90.00
_cell.angle_beta   90.00
_cell.angle_gamma   90.00
#
_symmetry.space_group_name_H-M   'P 1'
#
loop_
_entity.id
_entity.type
_entity.pdbx_description
1 polymer ?
#
loop_
_entity_poly.entity_id
_entity_poly.type
_entity_poly.pdbx_seq_one_letter_code
_entity_poly.pdbx_strand_id
1 'polypeptide(L)'
;MHDESLLTIDRRVVAINGARNLLETARSAGIEIPTFCYHSEMSVHGACRLCLVEVEGMGIVASCSTQPMPGMKVRTNTEEIRRLRRVAVELLLANHQQQCTTCGKSAACQLQRIARRVGIDQVRYKPTQSKQPIDASTPSLVRDPNKCILCGDCVRACDEIQGIGAIDFAHRGAAACVAPAFGKTLNEVECVYCGQCAAVCPTGAVLPRDHTAEVWRLLEDPAKKVVVQIAPAVRVALGEMFGGKPGEIETGRIAAALRAMGFDRVFDTSFTADMTVLEEAREFIERKQAGGPMPQFTSCCPAWVKFAEHFFPSLLPNLSSCRSPQQMFGALAREILPGQLGCRPEDLAVVSVMPCTAKKYEAQLPKFSHDGRPDVDYV
;
A
#
# COMPACT_ATOMS: atom_id res chain seq x y z
N MET A 1 -18.90 35.71 21.33
CA MET A 1 -18.71 34.27 21.03
C MET A 1 -17.55 34.02 20.03
N HIS A 2 -16.45 34.79 20.04
CA HIS A 2 -15.42 34.69 18.98
C HIS A 2 -13.99 34.35 19.44
N ASP A 3 -13.75 34.08 20.72
CA ASP A 3 -12.39 33.82 21.24
C ASP A 3 -12.15 32.37 21.71
N GLU A 4 -13.20 31.55 21.78
CA GLU A 4 -13.12 30.16 22.29
C GLU A 4 -12.61 29.14 21.24
N SER A 5 -11.94 29.58 20.18
CA SER A 5 -11.48 28.69 19.11
C SER A 5 -10.08 28.99 18.57
N LEU A 6 -9.31 29.88 19.18
CA LEU A 6 -7.99 30.27 18.70
C LEU A 6 -6.89 29.80 19.67
N LEU A 7 -5.76 29.36 19.11
CA LEU A 7 -4.52 29.10 19.81
C LEU A 7 -3.33 29.69 19.03
N THR A 8 -2.16 29.77 19.66
CA THR A 8 -0.95 30.30 19.02
C THR A 8 0.05 29.18 18.79
N ILE A 9 0.51 28.98 17.55
CA ILE A 9 1.59 28.05 17.19
C ILE A 9 2.71 28.85 16.52
N ASP A 10 3.93 28.82 17.08
CA ASP A 10 5.11 29.52 16.54
C ASP A 10 4.83 31.00 16.20
N ARG A 11 4.15 31.71 17.12
CA ARG A 11 3.70 33.12 17.00
C ARG A 11 2.59 33.37 15.97
N ARG A 12 2.04 32.34 15.33
CA ARG A 12 0.89 32.44 14.43
C ARG A 12 -0.39 32.11 15.19
N VAL A 13 -1.41 32.96 15.06
CA VAL A 13 -2.75 32.66 15.56
C VAL A 13 -3.40 31.66 14.61
N VAL A 14 -3.88 30.55 15.14
CA VAL A 14 -4.43 29.41 14.39
C VAL A 14 -5.79 29.05 14.99
N ALA A 15 -6.78 28.85 14.12
CA ALA A 15 -8.09 28.39 14.51
C ALA A 15 -8.11 26.87 14.71
N ILE A 16 -8.76 26.42 15.78
CA ILE A 16 -8.87 25.00 16.15
C ILE A 16 -9.72 24.25 15.12
N ASN A 17 -10.82 24.85 14.63
CA ASN A 17 -11.68 24.33 13.57
C ASN A 17 -12.10 22.86 13.74
N GLY A 18 -12.38 22.42 14.97
CA GLY A 18 -12.78 21.04 15.25
C GLY A 18 -11.69 19.98 15.03
N ALA A 19 -10.42 20.39 14.89
CA ALA A 19 -9.29 19.47 14.80
C ALA A 19 -9.23 18.55 16.02
N ARG A 20 -8.93 17.27 15.81
CA ARG A 20 -8.96 16.26 16.88
C ARG A 20 -7.78 16.41 17.85
N ASN A 21 -6.67 16.94 17.37
CA ASN A 21 -5.43 17.08 18.12
C ASN A 21 -4.59 18.27 17.59
N LEU A 22 -3.60 18.70 18.37
CA LEU A 22 -2.69 19.80 18.02
C LEU A 22 -1.91 19.56 16.71
N LEU A 23 -1.64 18.30 16.34
CA LEU A 23 -0.95 17.97 15.09
C LEU A 23 -1.80 18.33 13.87
N GLU A 24 -3.09 17.99 13.88
CA GLU A 24 -4.02 18.37 12.82
C GLU A 24 -4.20 19.89 12.75
N THR A 25 -4.30 20.57 13.91
CA THR A 25 -4.37 22.04 13.97
C THR A 25 -3.12 22.69 13.36
N ALA A 26 -1.93 22.16 13.65
CA ALA A 26 -0.70 22.66 13.05
C ALA A 26 -0.69 22.47 11.52
N ARG A 27 -1.09 21.29 11.05
CA ARG A 27 -1.13 20.96 9.62
C ARG A 27 -2.11 21.83 8.83
N SER A 28 -3.30 22.10 9.38
CA SER A 28 -4.28 22.97 8.72
C SER A 28 -3.78 24.41 8.56
N ALA A 29 -2.85 24.85 9.42
CA ALA A 29 -2.17 26.15 9.31
C ALA A 29 -0.90 26.12 8.42
N GLY A 30 -0.61 25.00 7.78
CA GLY A 30 0.61 24.81 6.98
C GLY A 30 1.89 24.65 7.82
N ILE A 31 1.77 24.32 9.12
CA ILE A 31 2.91 24.08 10.00
C ILE A 31 3.21 22.58 10.01
N GLU A 32 4.34 22.21 9.40
CA GLU A 32 4.71 20.81 9.23
C GLU A 32 5.43 20.25 10.47
N ILE A 33 4.77 19.39 11.22
CA ILE A 33 5.36 18.61 12.32
C ILE A 33 5.62 17.17 11.82
N PRO A 34 6.85 16.65 11.93
CA PRO A 34 7.19 15.32 11.43
C PRO A 34 6.50 14.21 12.22
N THR A 35 6.04 13.17 11.53
CA THR A 35 5.44 11.96 12.13
C THR A 35 5.74 10.72 11.30
N PHE A 36 5.83 9.57 11.96
CA PHE A 36 5.68 8.27 11.30
C PHE A 36 4.31 7.68 11.61
N CYS A 37 4.05 7.41 12.89
CA CYS A 37 2.90 6.63 13.37
C CYS A 37 1.55 7.39 13.44
N TYR A 38 1.32 8.35 12.57
CA TYR A 38 0.08 9.15 12.58
C TYR A 38 -0.56 9.21 11.20
N HIS A 39 -1.79 8.71 11.14
CA HIS A 39 -2.65 8.73 9.96
C HIS A 39 -4.03 9.24 10.36
N SER A 40 -4.67 10.06 9.52
CA SER A 40 -5.96 10.68 9.86
C SER A 40 -7.10 9.66 9.99
N GLU A 41 -7.06 8.60 9.19
CA GLU A 41 -8.11 7.58 9.14
C GLU A 41 -8.00 6.47 10.19
N MET A 42 -7.00 6.55 11.08
CA MET A 42 -6.79 5.54 12.11
C MET A 42 -6.74 6.22 13.49
N SER A 43 -6.87 5.44 14.56
CA SER A 43 -6.67 5.83 15.97
C SER A 43 -5.33 6.58 16.25
N VAL A 44 -5.12 7.08 17.47
CA VAL A 44 -3.85 7.73 17.83
C VAL A 44 -2.90 6.71 18.45
N HIS A 45 -1.74 6.48 17.83
CA HIS A 45 -0.73 5.57 18.37
C HIS A 45 0.31 6.24 19.28
N GLY A 46 0.85 7.40 18.87
CA GLY A 46 1.74 8.21 19.70
C GLY A 46 3.13 7.63 20.02
N ALA A 47 3.57 6.55 19.36
CA ALA A 47 4.82 5.86 19.69
C ALA A 47 6.10 6.52 19.15
N CYS A 48 6.06 7.16 17.97
CA CYS A 48 7.29 7.60 17.29
C CYS A 48 7.98 8.82 17.92
N ARG A 49 7.27 9.58 18.77
CA ARG A 49 7.75 10.80 19.45
C ARG A 49 8.39 11.87 18.54
N LEU A 50 8.07 11.89 17.25
CA LEU A 50 8.47 12.98 16.36
C LEU A 50 7.55 14.20 16.46
N CYS A 51 6.28 13.99 16.84
CA CYS A 51 5.29 15.04 17.03
C CYS A 51 5.44 15.85 18.33
N LEU A 52 6.60 15.81 18.98
CA LEU A 52 6.80 16.56 20.21
C LEU A 52 6.73 18.07 19.95
N VAL A 53 5.99 18.76 20.81
CA VAL A 53 5.84 20.22 20.84
C VAL A 53 5.88 20.68 22.28
N GLU A 54 6.25 21.94 22.50
CA GLU A 54 6.31 22.53 23.82
C GLU A 54 5.09 23.45 24.00
N VAL A 55 4.31 23.21 25.03
CA VAL A 55 3.09 23.97 25.35
C VAL A 55 3.30 24.71 26.66
N GLU A 56 3.06 26.02 26.65
CA GLU A 56 3.19 26.87 27.85
C GLU A 56 2.30 26.33 28.98
N GLY A 57 2.89 26.06 30.15
CA GLY A 57 2.20 25.47 31.31
C GLY A 57 2.10 23.94 31.31
N MET A 58 2.35 23.26 30.19
CA MET A 58 2.31 21.78 30.10
C MET A 58 3.68 21.13 29.81
N GLY A 59 4.67 21.92 29.37
CA GLY A 59 5.98 21.41 28.97
C GLY A 59 5.95 20.69 27.61
N ILE A 60 6.80 19.69 27.43
CA ILE A 60 6.90 18.95 26.16
C ILE A 60 5.85 17.83 26.12
N VAL A 61 4.99 17.89 25.12
CA VAL A 61 3.88 16.95 24.90
C VAL A 61 3.86 16.45 23.45
N ALA A 62 3.15 15.34 23.20
CA ALA A 62 2.97 14.81 21.85
C ALA A 62 1.74 15.44 21.18
N SER A 63 1.94 16.22 20.11
CA SER A 63 0.84 16.96 19.46
C SER A 63 -0.22 16.05 18.82
N CYS A 64 0.09 14.79 18.52
CA CYS A 64 -0.88 13.85 17.94
C CYS A 64 -1.95 13.36 18.93
N SER A 65 -1.69 13.45 20.25
CA SER A 65 -2.60 12.97 21.30
C SER A 65 -3.11 14.10 22.20
N THR A 66 -2.56 15.31 22.08
CA THR A 66 -2.98 16.47 22.86
C THR A 66 -4.15 17.18 22.18
N GLN A 67 -5.27 17.32 22.89
CA GLN A 67 -6.44 18.06 22.43
C GLN A 67 -6.12 19.56 22.34
N PRO A 68 -6.48 20.23 21.23
CA PRO A 68 -6.31 21.67 21.11
C PRO A 68 -7.27 22.40 22.05
N MET A 69 -6.77 23.34 22.85
CA MET A 69 -7.58 24.20 23.71
C MET A 69 -7.36 25.68 23.37
N PRO A 70 -8.41 26.53 23.50
CA PRO A 70 -8.27 27.96 23.28
C PRO A 70 -7.21 28.59 24.18
N GLY A 71 -6.47 29.57 23.65
CA GLY A 71 -5.41 30.26 24.37
C GLY A 71 -4.11 29.48 24.54
N MET A 72 -4.03 28.21 24.10
CA MET A 72 -2.77 27.45 24.10
C MET A 72 -1.68 28.20 23.33
N LYS A 73 -0.46 28.19 23.87
CA LYS A 73 0.74 28.69 23.18
C LYS A 73 1.70 27.54 22.96
N VAL A 74 1.93 27.21 21.70
CA VAL A 74 2.68 26.04 21.25
C VAL A 74 3.94 26.48 20.50
N ARG A 75 5.09 25.90 20.86
CA ARG A 75 6.36 26.03 20.15
C ARG A 75 6.73 24.68 19.54
N THR A 76 6.98 24.63 18.23
CA THR A 76 7.19 23.35 17.52
C THR A 76 8.65 23.01 17.25
N ASN A 77 9.57 23.96 17.47
CA ASN A 77 10.96 23.87 17.01
C ASN A 77 12.00 24.43 18.00
N THR A 78 11.78 24.28 19.31
CA THR A 78 12.78 24.66 20.33
C THR A 78 14.03 23.78 20.23
N GLU A 79 15.15 24.22 20.81
CA GLU A 79 16.40 23.43 20.81
C GLU A 79 16.20 22.04 21.42
N GLU A 80 15.48 21.97 22.54
CA GLU A 80 15.16 20.71 23.20
C GLU A 80 14.36 19.77 22.29
N ILE A 81 13.29 20.27 21.63
CA ILE A 81 12.52 19.48 20.66
C ILE A 81 13.39 18.98 19.51
N ARG A 82 14.24 19.84 18.95
CA ARG A 82 15.15 19.46 17.85
C ARG A 82 16.10 18.34 18.28
N ARG A 83 16.67 18.44 19.49
CA ARG A 83 17.54 17.41 20.06
C ARG A 83 16.79 16.09 20.29
N LEU A 84 15.58 16.14 20.85
CA LEU A 84 14.75 14.95 21.09
C LEU A 84 14.40 14.24 19.79
N ARG A 85 13.97 14.98 18.76
CA ARG A 85 13.69 14.41 17.43
C ARG A 85 14.92 13.78 16.81
N ARG A 86 16.08 14.45 16.89
CA ARG A 86 17.35 13.90 16.37
C ARG A 86 17.69 12.57 17.04
N VAL A 87 17.65 12.52 18.37
CA VAL A 87 17.92 11.28 19.12
C VAL A 87 16.93 10.18 18.75
N ALA A 88 15.63 10.47 18.67
CA ALA A 88 14.62 9.49 18.29
C ALA A 88 14.91 8.88 16.91
N VAL A 89 15.22 9.71 15.91
CA VAL A 89 15.52 9.21 14.56
C VAL A 89 16.85 8.45 14.52
N GLU A 90 17.89 8.89 15.25
CA GLU A 90 19.15 8.14 15.34
C GLU A 90 18.95 6.75 15.94
N LEU A 91 18.11 6.60 16.97
CA LEU A 91 17.79 5.29 17.56
C LEU A 91 17.04 4.38 16.59
N LEU A 92 16.12 4.93 15.79
CA LEU A 92 15.45 4.17 14.73
C LEU A 92 16.46 3.73 13.66
N LEU A 93 17.33 4.64 13.23
CA LEU A 93 18.37 4.35 12.23
C LEU A 93 19.40 3.34 12.70
N ALA A 94 19.69 3.26 14.00
CA ALA A 94 20.64 2.32 14.58
C ALA A 94 20.24 0.85 14.37
N ASN A 95 18.94 0.55 14.41
CA ASN A 95 18.41 -0.80 14.17
C ASN A 95 17.83 -0.99 12.75
N HIS A 96 17.93 0.02 11.88
CA HIS A 96 17.41 -0.02 10.52
C HIS A 96 18.51 -0.40 9.52
N GLN A 97 18.23 -1.29 8.57
CA GLN A 97 19.16 -1.63 7.50
C GLN A 97 19.23 -0.51 6.44
N GLN A 98 20.34 0.23 6.44
CA GLN A 98 20.53 1.48 5.66
C GLN A 98 20.99 1.26 4.20
N GLN A 99 20.50 0.22 3.52
CA GLN A 99 20.83 -0.05 2.12
C GLN A 99 19.94 0.77 1.18
N CYS A 100 20.02 2.10 1.28
CA CYS A 100 19.09 3.01 0.59
C CYS A 100 19.24 2.94 -0.94
N THR A 101 20.45 2.74 -1.47
CA THR A 101 20.71 2.73 -2.92
C THR A 101 20.05 1.55 -3.66
N THR A 102 19.73 0.47 -2.95
CA THR A 102 19.08 -0.72 -3.52
C THR A 102 17.67 -0.92 -2.99
N CYS A 103 17.15 0.01 -2.19
CA CYS A 103 15.84 -0.10 -1.56
C CYS A 103 14.74 0.44 -2.48
N GLY A 104 13.74 -0.40 -2.81
CA GLY A 104 12.59 0.01 -3.64
C GLY A 104 11.75 1.16 -3.06
N LYS A 105 11.84 1.45 -1.76
CA LYS A 105 11.17 2.62 -1.14
C LYS A 105 12.03 3.90 -1.19
N SER A 106 13.30 3.85 -1.60
CA SER A 106 14.26 4.94 -1.32
C SER A 106 13.75 6.32 -1.74
N ALA A 107 13.22 6.47 -2.94
CA ALA A 107 12.74 7.77 -3.45
C ALA A 107 11.59 8.37 -2.61
N ALA A 108 10.76 7.52 -2.00
CA ALA A 108 9.60 7.92 -1.21
C ALA A 108 9.75 7.64 0.30
N CYS A 109 10.97 7.28 0.77
CA CYS A 109 11.19 6.83 2.14
C CYS A 109 11.07 8.00 3.12
N GLN A 110 10.06 7.94 4.00
CA GLN A 110 9.82 9.00 4.97
C GLN A 110 10.94 9.07 6.02
N LEU A 111 11.50 7.92 6.41
CA LEU A 111 12.62 7.87 7.36
C LEU A 111 13.83 8.62 6.83
N GLN A 112 14.18 8.40 5.54
CA GLN A 112 15.28 9.10 4.89
C GLN A 112 15.02 10.61 4.84
N ARG A 113 13.80 11.02 4.45
CA ARG A 113 13.40 12.43 4.39
C ARG A 113 13.50 13.11 5.76
N ILE A 114 12.96 12.47 6.80
CA ILE A 114 12.97 13.01 8.17
C ILE A 114 14.38 13.04 8.74
N ALA A 115 15.20 12.01 8.52
CA ALA A 115 16.60 11.96 8.96
C ALA A 115 17.41 13.15 8.41
N ARG A 116 17.26 13.45 7.12
CA ARG A 116 17.86 14.64 6.49
C ARG A 116 17.33 15.93 7.12
N ARG A 117 16.01 16.02 7.33
CA ARG A 117 15.36 17.21 7.93
C ARG A 117 15.85 17.52 9.35
N VAL A 118 16.16 16.50 10.15
CA VAL A 118 16.72 16.68 11.51
C VAL A 118 18.25 16.77 11.52
N GLY A 119 18.89 16.78 10.34
CA GLY A 119 20.32 17.00 10.16
C GLY A 119 21.19 15.81 10.55
N ILE A 120 20.68 14.58 10.51
CA ILE A 120 21.50 13.38 10.82
C ILE A 120 22.43 13.09 9.65
N ASP A 121 23.71 13.17 9.95
CA ASP A 121 24.86 12.87 9.11
C ASP A 121 25.58 11.60 9.57
N GLN A 122 25.59 11.34 10.88
CA GLN A 122 26.14 10.13 11.49
C GLN A 122 25.19 9.57 12.55
N VAL A 123 25.14 8.24 12.65
CA VAL A 123 24.37 7.53 13.67
C VAL A 123 25.31 7.14 14.81
N ARG A 124 25.10 7.71 16.00
CA ARG A 124 25.98 7.51 17.16
C ARG A 124 25.76 6.19 17.91
N TYR A 125 24.62 5.55 17.69
CA TYR A 125 24.20 4.36 18.41
C TYR A 125 24.49 3.09 17.61
N LYS A 126 24.91 2.02 18.30
CA LYS A 126 25.12 0.71 17.71
C LYS A 126 23.79 -0.06 17.59
N PRO A 127 23.63 -0.92 16.57
CA PRO A 127 22.49 -1.83 16.51
C PRO A 127 22.47 -2.74 17.74
N THR A 128 21.28 -2.96 18.28
CA THR A 128 21.03 -3.89 19.37
C THR A 128 20.25 -5.12 18.91
N GLN A 129 19.59 -5.04 17.75
CA GLN A 129 18.80 -6.13 17.20
C GLN A 129 19.63 -7.01 16.24
N SER A 130 19.36 -8.31 16.28
CA SER A 130 19.89 -9.26 15.30
C SER A 130 19.09 -9.20 14.01
N LYS A 131 19.76 -9.53 12.89
CA LYS A 131 19.08 -9.64 11.60
C LYS A 131 18.00 -10.71 11.65
N GLN A 132 16.84 -10.37 11.12
CA GLN A 132 15.68 -11.24 11.01
C GLN A 132 15.53 -11.75 9.57
N PRO A 133 14.96 -12.96 9.38
CA PRO A 133 14.68 -13.48 8.05
C PRO A 133 13.68 -12.59 7.30
N ILE A 134 13.87 -12.48 5.99
CA ILE A 134 12.94 -11.81 5.08
C ILE A 134 11.82 -12.79 4.76
N ASP A 135 10.57 -12.34 4.89
CA ASP A 135 9.40 -13.09 4.51
C ASP A 135 9.00 -12.73 3.07
N ALA A 136 9.32 -13.63 2.13
CA ALA A 136 8.93 -13.58 0.73
C ALA A 136 7.99 -14.76 0.37
N SER A 137 7.26 -15.28 1.36
CA SER A 137 6.41 -16.47 1.23
C SER A 137 5.20 -16.25 0.32
N THR A 138 4.74 -15.01 0.16
CA THR A 138 3.53 -14.68 -0.61
C THR A 138 3.86 -14.17 -2.01
N PRO A 139 3.01 -14.38 -3.01
CA PRO A 139 3.22 -13.80 -4.34
C PRO A 139 2.97 -12.30 -4.42
N SER A 140 2.33 -11.71 -3.41
CA SER A 140 1.87 -10.33 -3.44
C SER A 140 2.79 -9.36 -2.71
N LEU A 141 3.39 -9.80 -1.60
CA LEU A 141 4.10 -8.94 -0.65
C LEU A 141 5.41 -9.58 -0.19
N VAL A 142 6.42 -8.72 0.03
CA VAL A 142 7.69 -9.05 0.69
C VAL A 142 7.81 -8.21 1.95
N ARG A 143 8.11 -8.86 3.08
CA ARG A 143 8.34 -8.21 4.36
C ARG A 143 9.80 -8.36 4.78
N ASP A 144 10.44 -7.23 5.03
CA ASP A 144 11.81 -7.15 5.52
C ASP A 144 11.81 -6.49 6.91
N PRO A 145 11.78 -7.30 8.01
CA PRO A 145 11.74 -6.76 9.36
C PRO A 145 12.96 -5.88 9.70
N ASN A 146 14.09 -6.06 9.00
CA ASN A 146 15.30 -5.28 9.20
C ASN A 146 15.16 -3.82 8.75
N LYS A 147 14.10 -3.48 8.02
CA LYS A 147 13.74 -2.10 7.62
C LYS A 147 12.58 -1.54 8.43
N CYS A 148 12.04 -2.29 9.38
CA CYS A 148 10.93 -1.84 10.22
C CYS A 148 11.40 -0.79 11.24
N ILE A 149 10.56 0.22 11.50
CA ILE A 149 10.79 1.23 12.55
C ILE A 149 9.74 1.14 13.66
N LEU A 150 8.96 0.06 13.70
CA LEU A 150 7.92 -0.20 14.70
C LEU A 150 6.92 0.97 14.84
N CYS A 151 6.57 1.62 13.73
CA CYS A 151 5.61 2.73 13.76
C CYS A 151 4.16 2.27 13.97
N GLY A 152 3.86 1.00 13.72
CA GLY A 152 2.53 0.41 13.91
C GLY A 152 1.51 0.73 12.82
N ASP A 153 1.83 1.59 11.84
CA ASP A 153 0.84 1.95 10.79
C ASP A 153 0.36 0.73 10.00
N CYS A 154 1.25 -0.23 9.71
CA CYS A 154 0.88 -1.45 9.00
C CYS A 154 -0.04 -2.37 9.80
N VAL A 155 0.17 -2.48 11.10
CA VAL A 155 -0.68 -3.24 12.03
C VAL A 155 -2.07 -2.63 12.06
N ARG A 156 -2.12 -1.31 12.27
CA ARG A 156 -3.36 -0.55 12.43
C ARG A 156 -4.15 -0.46 11.14
N ALA A 157 -3.49 -0.33 9.98
CA ALA A 157 -4.18 -0.41 8.70
C ALA A 157 -4.74 -1.82 8.43
N CYS A 158 -4.05 -2.87 8.88
CA CYS A 158 -4.53 -4.25 8.72
C CYS A 158 -5.73 -4.55 9.63
N ASP A 159 -5.75 -3.99 10.84
CA ASP A 159 -6.79 -4.23 11.84
C ASP A 159 -7.94 -3.22 11.71
N GLU A 160 -7.67 -1.92 11.90
CA GLU A 160 -8.69 -0.87 11.97
C GLU A 160 -9.36 -0.57 10.62
N ILE A 161 -8.59 -0.61 9.51
CA ILE A 161 -9.13 -0.28 8.17
C ILE A 161 -9.65 -1.54 7.46
N GLN A 162 -8.87 -2.63 7.47
CA GLN A 162 -9.23 -3.84 6.73
C GLN A 162 -10.02 -4.86 7.56
N GLY A 163 -9.97 -4.79 8.89
CA GLY A 163 -10.66 -5.75 9.77
C GLY A 163 -10.03 -7.14 9.78
N ILE A 164 -8.75 -7.29 9.41
CA ILE A 164 -8.09 -8.59 9.24
C ILE A 164 -7.17 -8.93 10.41
N GLY A 165 -6.34 -7.97 10.85
CA GLY A 165 -5.36 -8.23 11.91
C GLY A 165 -4.30 -9.30 11.58
N ALA A 166 -3.95 -9.52 10.31
CA ALA A 166 -3.00 -10.56 9.89
C ALA A 166 -1.56 -10.36 10.41
N ILE A 167 -1.22 -9.15 10.86
CA ILE A 167 0.06 -8.81 11.47
C ILE A 167 -0.17 -7.93 12.70
N ASP A 168 0.60 -8.17 13.75
CA ASP A 168 0.53 -7.40 15.00
C ASP A 168 1.91 -7.28 15.65
N PHE A 169 2.01 -6.49 16.71
CA PHE A 169 3.17 -6.43 17.58
C PHE A 169 3.32 -7.73 18.37
N ALA A 170 4.51 -8.31 18.31
CA ALA A 170 4.92 -9.44 19.11
C ALA A 170 6.08 -9.06 20.04
N HIS A 171 6.21 -9.80 21.13
CA HIS A 171 7.25 -9.62 22.16
C HIS A 171 7.22 -8.22 22.82
N ARG A 172 8.27 -7.89 23.58
CA ARG A 172 8.40 -6.64 24.35
C ARG A 172 9.85 -6.15 24.40
N GLY A 173 10.02 -4.86 24.70
CA GLY A 173 11.33 -4.24 24.87
C GLY A 173 12.18 -4.36 23.60
N ALA A 174 13.45 -4.75 23.75
CA ALA A 174 14.38 -4.88 22.63
C ALA A 174 13.96 -5.96 21.61
N ALA A 175 13.16 -6.95 22.03
CA ALA A 175 12.67 -8.03 21.18
C ALA A 175 11.38 -7.68 20.43
N ALA A 176 10.79 -6.49 20.67
CA ALA A 176 9.55 -6.10 20.03
C ALA A 176 9.68 -6.09 18.49
N CYS A 177 8.74 -6.74 17.82
CA CYS A 177 8.70 -6.82 16.36
C CYS A 177 7.26 -6.78 15.86
N VAL A 178 7.07 -6.59 14.55
CA VAL A 178 5.77 -6.78 13.89
C VAL A 178 5.81 -8.12 13.17
N ALA A 179 4.93 -9.05 13.52
CA ALA A 179 4.94 -10.42 13.01
C ALA A 179 3.51 -10.94 12.75
N PRO A 180 3.34 -11.93 11.87
CA PRO A 180 2.11 -12.72 11.83
C PRO A 180 1.95 -13.56 13.10
N ALA A 181 0.75 -14.08 13.33
CA ALA A 181 0.46 -14.90 14.49
C ALA A 181 1.40 -16.11 14.61
N PHE A 182 1.82 -16.41 15.85
CA PHE A 182 2.63 -17.58 16.20
C PHE A 182 3.97 -17.72 15.46
N GLY A 183 4.56 -16.60 14.99
CA GLY A 183 5.84 -16.64 14.27
C GLY A 183 5.77 -17.28 12.89
N LYS A 184 4.56 -17.47 12.36
CA LYS A 184 4.30 -17.94 11.00
C LYS A 184 4.73 -16.91 9.96
N THR A 185 4.84 -17.35 8.71
CA THR A 185 4.96 -16.45 7.55
C THR A 185 3.61 -15.86 7.16
N LEU A 186 3.62 -14.79 6.36
CA LEU A 186 2.40 -14.14 5.88
C LEU A 186 1.52 -15.06 5.02
N ASN A 187 2.10 -16.10 4.41
CA ASN A 187 1.35 -17.09 3.63
C ASN A 187 0.56 -18.10 4.50
N GLU A 188 0.93 -18.25 5.77
CA GLU A 188 0.38 -19.27 6.68
C GLU A 188 -0.67 -18.72 7.66
N VAL A 189 -1.05 -17.45 7.47
CA VAL A 189 -2.08 -16.74 8.23
C VAL A 189 -3.15 -16.20 7.27
N GLU A 190 -4.24 -15.68 7.83
CA GLU A 190 -5.43 -15.19 7.15
C GLU A 190 -5.21 -13.82 6.48
N CYS A 191 -4.05 -13.63 5.83
CA CYS A 191 -3.76 -12.44 5.05
C CYS A 191 -4.48 -12.47 3.70
N VAL A 192 -5.26 -11.43 3.42
CA VAL A 192 -5.99 -11.26 2.15
C VAL A 192 -5.17 -10.60 1.04
N TYR A 193 -3.88 -10.34 1.30
CA TYR A 193 -2.92 -9.74 0.37
C TYR A 193 -3.31 -8.40 -0.26
N CYS A 194 -4.17 -7.60 0.39
CA CYS A 194 -4.60 -6.31 -0.16
C CYS A 194 -3.46 -5.28 -0.27
N GLY A 195 -2.41 -5.43 0.56
CA GLY A 195 -1.22 -4.57 0.54
C GLY A 195 -1.41 -3.21 1.20
N GLN A 196 -2.50 -2.98 1.94
CA GLN A 196 -2.68 -1.73 2.70
C GLN A 196 -1.54 -1.49 3.70
N CYS A 197 -1.02 -2.56 4.31
CA CYS A 197 0.18 -2.49 5.14
C CYS A 197 1.43 -1.98 4.40
N ALA A 198 1.58 -2.27 3.10
CA ALA A 198 2.67 -1.76 2.26
C ALA A 198 2.45 -0.29 1.86
N ALA A 199 1.20 0.08 1.59
CA ALA A 199 0.82 1.45 1.22
C ALA A 199 1.15 2.45 2.34
N VAL A 200 0.80 2.11 3.58
CA VAL A 200 1.04 2.98 4.75
C VAL A 200 2.46 2.87 5.32
N CYS A 201 3.27 1.89 4.88
CA CYS A 201 4.62 1.70 5.43
C CYS A 201 5.51 2.92 5.09
N PRO A 202 6.09 3.62 6.09
CA PRO A 202 6.94 4.80 5.85
C PRO A 202 8.35 4.44 5.35
N THR A 203 8.72 3.15 5.39
CA THR A 203 10.03 2.62 5.00
C THR A 203 9.88 1.48 3.98
N GLY A 204 10.96 0.76 3.69
CA GLY A 204 10.95 -0.44 2.83
C GLY A 204 10.67 -1.75 3.57
N ALA A 205 10.01 -1.71 4.73
CA ALA A 205 9.76 -2.91 5.54
C ALA A 205 8.68 -3.83 4.98
N VAL A 206 7.71 -3.27 4.24
CA VAL A 206 6.68 -4.03 3.53
C VAL A 206 6.56 -3.43 2.14
N LEU A 207 6.79 -4.25 1.11
CA LEU A 207 6.74 -3.84 -0.28
C LEU A 207 5.91 -4.84 -1.09
N PRO A 208 5.24 -4.39 -2.17
CA PRO A 208 4.77 -5.30 -3.22
C PRO A 208 5.91 -6.19 -3.71
N ARG A 209 5.60 -7.44 -4.04
CA ARG A 209 6.56 -8.33 -4.72
C ARG A 209 6.85 -7.77 -6.10
N ASP A 210 8.13 -7.54 -6.39
CA ASP A 210 8.55 -6.97 -7.67
C ASP A 210 8.60 -8.05 -8.75
N HIS A 211 8.03 -7.76 -9.93
CA HIS A 211 8.08 -8.59 -11.14
C HIS A 211 8.79 -7.88 -12.30
N THR A 212 9.40 -6.71 -12.05
CA THR A 212 9.96 -5.86 -13.10
C THR A 212 11.07 -6.58 -13.86
N ALA A 213 11.94 -7.32 -13.17
CA ALA A 213 13.04 -8.05 -13.80
C ALA A 213 12.54 -9.16 -14.73
N GLU A 214 11.49 -9.88 -14.33
CA GLU A 214 10.84 -10.91 -15.14
C GLU A 214 10.20 -10.33 -16.39
N VAL A 215 9.53 -9.18 -16.27
CA VAL A 215 8.92 -8.48 -17.39
C VAL A 215 9.98 -7.99 -18.39
N TRP A 216 11.11 -7.47 -17.92
CA TRP A 216 12.22 -7.11 -18.81
C TRP A 216 12.74 -8.31 -19.61
N ARG A 217 12.93 -9.47 -18.95
CA ARG A 217 13.35 -10.69 -19.65
C ARG A 217 12.36 -11.11 -20.75
N LEU A 218 11.05 -10.89 -20.54
CA LEU A 218 10.05 -11.15 -21.57
C LEU A 218 10.16 -10.18 -22.74
N LEU A 219 10.35 -8.88 -22.46
CA LEU A 219 10.46 -7.84 -23.48
C LEU A 219 11.75 -7.97 -24.31
N GLU A 220 12.81 -8.52 -23.72
CA GLU A 220 14.10 -8.76 -24.38
C GLU A 220 14.12 -10.07 -25.18
N ASP A 221 13.17 -10.99 -24.95
CA ASP A 221 13.09 -12.26 -25.68
C ASP A 221 12.43 -12.06 -27.05
N PRO A 222 13.17 -12.17 -28.17
CA PRO A 222 12.63 -11.95 -29.51
C PRO A 222 11.61 -13.02 -29.93
N ALA A 223 11.56 -14.17 -29.25
CA ALA A 223 10.57 -15.21 -29.50
C ALA A 223 9.22 -14.87 -28.87
N LYS A 224 9.17 -13.96 -27.89
CA LYS A 224 7.94 -13.61 -27.17
C LYS A 224 7.17 -12.49 -27.86
N LYS A 225 5.85 -12.59 -27.76
CA LYS A 225 4.91 -11.50 -28.02
C LYS A 225 4.34 -11.02 -26.70
N VAL A 226 4.73 -9.84 -26.26
CA VAL A 226 4.39 -9.32 -24.93
C VAL A 226 3.31 -8.28 -25.05
N VAL A 227 2.15 -8.57 -24.46
CA VAL A 227 1.02 -7.64 -24.39
C VAL A 227 0.80 -7.19 -22.96
N VAL A 228 0.32 -5.96 -22.80
CA VAL A 228 0.03 -5.39 -21.48
C VAL A 228 -1.39 -4.87 -21.39
N GLN A 229 -2.07 -5.18 -20.28
CA GLN A 229 -3.35 -4.57 -19.89
C GLN A 229 -3.16 -3.59 -18.73
N ILE A 230 -3.79 -2.42 -18.80
CA ILE A 230 -3.70 -1.38 -17.77
C ILE A 230 -5.02 -1.29 -17.02
N ALA A 231 -5.00 -1.32 -15.69
CA ALA A 231 -6.19 -1.16 -14.88
C ALA A 231 -6.73 0.27 -14.87
N PRO A 232 -8.04 0.48 -14.65
CA PRO A 232 -8.65 1.80 -14.72
C PRO A 232 -8.00 2.84 -13.80
N ALA A 233 -7.67 2.49 -12.56
CA ALA A 233 -7.12 3.44 -11.59
C ALA A 233 -5.66 3.85 -11.88
N VAL A 234 -4.92 3.06 -12.67
CA VAL A 234 -3.52 3.39 -13.00
C VAL A 234 -3.45 4.68 -13.81
N ARG A 235 -4.42 4.89 -14.71
CA ARG A 235 -4.43 6.06 -15.61
C ARG A 235 -4.62 7.40 -14.89
N VAL A 236 -5.15 7.39 -13.66
CA VAL A 236 -5.43 8.61 -12.87
C VAL A 236 -4.44 8.84 -11.73
N ALA A 237 -3.67 7.81 -11.36
CA ALA A 237 -2.76 7.86 -10.20
C ALA A 237 -1.28 7.87 -10.60
N LEU A 238 -0.91 7.22 -11.71
CA LEU A 238 0.51 7.08 -12.07
C LEU A 238 1.19 8.44 -12.34
N GLY A 239 0.44 9.43 -12.84
CA GLY A 239 0.93 10.78 -13.11
C GLY A 239 1.48 11.49 -11.87
N GLU A 240 0.93 11.22 -10.68
CA GLU A 240 1.37 11.83 -9.42
C GLU A 240 2.85 11.53 -9.13
N MET A 241 3.33 10.34 -9.51
CA MET A 241 4.74 9.95 -9.35
C MET A 241 5.70 10.75 -10.24
N PHE A 242 5.17 11.40 -11.28
CA PHE A 242 5.92 12.23 -12.22
C PHE A 242 5.62 13.73 -12.03
N GLY A 243 5.04 14.11 -10.89
CA GLY A 243 4.73 15.50 -10.55
C GLY A 243 3.40 16.03 -11.12
N GLY A 244 2.56 15.15 -11.70
CA GLY A 244 1.19 15.48 -12.07
C GLY A 244 0.29 15.71 -10.85
N LYS A 245 -0.89 16.29 -11.07
CA LYS A 245 -1.87 16.51 -10.00
C LYS A 245 -2.74 15.25 -9.79
N PRO A 246 -3.21 15.00 -8.56
CA PRO A 246 -4.14 13.91 -8.31
C PRO A 246 -5.38 13.98 -9.21
N GLY A 247 -5.70 12.86 -9.86
CA GLY A 247 -6.86 12.72 -10.74
C GLY A 247 -6.64 13.15 -12.21
N GLU A 248 -5.45 13.63 -12.58
CA GLU A 248 -5.11 13.88 -13.98
C GLU A 248 -5.05 12.57 -14.79
N ILE A 249 -5.66 12.56 -15.99
CA ILE A 249 -5.75 11.38 -16.84
C ILE A 249 -4.52 11.28 -17.74
N GLU A 250 -3.74 10.22 -17.58
CA GLU A 250 -2.45 10.03 -18.26
C GLU A 250 -2.45 8.89 -19.30
N THR A 251 -3.64 8.41 -19.72
CA THR A 251 -3.81 7.23 -20.59
C THR A 251 -2.87 7.23 -21.81
N GLY A 252 -2.83 8.32 -22.56
CA GLY A 252 -2.01 8.43 -23.77
C GLY A 252 -0.51 8.36 -23.50
N ARG A 253 -0.05 8.99 -22.41
CA ARG A 253 1.37 8.97 -22.00
C ARG A 253 1.79 7.59 -21.52
N ILE A 254 0.94 6.91 -20.76
CA ILE A 254 1.19 5.55 -20.29
C ILE A 254 1.29 4.59 -21.48
N ALA A 255 0.35 4.67 -22.43
CA ALA A 255 0.37 3.84 -23.62
C ALA A 255 1.62 4.11 -24.48
N ALA A 256 2.00 5.38 -24.64
CA ALA A 256 3.23 5.74 -25.35
C ALA A 256 4.49 5.21 -24.65
N ALA A 257 4.56 5.32 -23.33
CA ALA A 257 5.69 4.81 -22.54
C ALA A 257 5.81 3.28 -22.64
N LEU A 258 4.71 2.54 -22.52
CA LEU A 258 4.73 1.08 -22.64
C LEU A 258 5.13 0.63 -24.05
N ARG A 259 4.66 1.31 -25.11
CA ARG A 259 5.14 1.04 -26.47
C ARG A 259 6.64 1.31 -26.61
N ALA A 260 7.14 2.40 -26.02
CA ALA A 260 8.56 2.72 -26.03
C ALA A 260 9.41 1.71 -25.24
N MET A 261 8.85 1.05 -24.22
CA MET A 261 9.50 -0.03 -23.48
C MET A 261 9.58 -1.36 -24.26
N GLY A 262 8.82 -1.51 -25.34
CA GLY A 262 8.87 -2.71 -26.20
C GLY A 262 7.64 -3.61 -26.19
N PHE A 263 6.54 -3.23 -25.52
CA PHE A 263 5.31 -4.01 -25.56
C PHE A 263 4.69 -4.02 -26.98
N ASP A 264 4.39 -5.20 -27.53
CA ASP A 264 3.81 -5.36 -28.87
C ASP A 264 2.42 -4.73 -28.97
N ARG A 265 1.62 -4.83 -27.89
CA ARG A 265 0.28 -4.24 -27.78
C ARG A 265 0.00 -3.77 -26.36
N VAL A 266 -0.71 -2.64 -26.28
CA VAL A 266 -1.18 -2.04 -25.04
C VAL A 266 -2.70 -2.02 -25.07
N PHE A 267 -3.31 -2.62 -24.06
CA PHE A 267 -4.74 -2.77 -23.90
C PHE A 267 -5.23 -2.14 -22.60
N ASP A 268 -6.54 -1.92 -22.57
CA ASP A 268 -7.23 -1.33 -21.44
C ASP A 268 -8.11 -2.38 -20.76
N THR A 269 -7.91 -2.58 -19.46
CA THR A 269 -8.70 -3.54 -18.67
C THR A 269 -10.16 -3.07 -18.54
N SER A 270 -10.47 -1.80 -18.80
CA SER A 270 -11.86 -1.32 -18.85
C SER A 270 -12.71 -2.09 -19.86
N PHE A 271 -12.12 -2.54 -20.98
CA PHE A 271 -12.86 -3.35 -21.96
C PHE A 271 -13.41 -4.64 -21.33
N THR A 272 -12.59 -5.36 -20.57
CA THR A 272 -13.04 -6.57 -19.88
C THR A 272 -13.77 -6.29 -18.58
N ALA A 273 -13.67 -5.07 -18.04
CA ALA A 273 -14.57 -4.64 -16.98
C ALA A 273 -16.01 -4.54 -17.50
N ASP A 274 -16.22 -4.00 -18.70
CA ASP A 274 -17.55 -3.99 -19.33
C ASP A 274 -18.07 -5.42 -19.57
N MET A 275 -17.19 -6.34 -20.00
CA MET A 275 -17.56 -7.75 -20.16
C MET A 275 -17.90 -8.43 -18.83
N THR A 276 -17.13 -8.17 -17.76
CA THR A 276 -17.48 -8.64 -16.42
C THR A 276 -18.85 -8.13 -16.00
N VAL A 277 -19.17 -6.86 -16.27
CA VAL A 277 -20.49 -6.28 -15.96
C VAL A 277 -21.61 -7.01 -16.72
N LEU A 278 -21.43 -7.30 -18.01
CA LEU A 278 -22.43 -8.01 -18.82
C LEU A 278 -22.72 -9.41 -18.26
N GLU A 279 -21.66 -10.16 -17.96
CA GLU A 279 -21.77 -11.52 -17.41
C GLU A 279 -22.36 -11.53 -16.00
N GLU A 280 -21.91 -10.62 -15.14
CA GLU A 280 -22.34 -10.52 -13.74
C GLU A 280 -23.79 -10.04 -13.62
N ALA A 281 -24.22 -9.15 -14.52
CA ALA A 281 -25.61 -8.70 -14.63
C ALA A 281 -26.52 -9.80 -15.18
N ARG A 282 -26.06 -10.58 -16.18
CA ARG A 282 -26.80 -11.75 -16.66
C ARG A 282 -27.02 -12.75 -15.53
N GLU A 283 -25.94 -13.12 -14.83
CA GLU A 283 -26.00 -14.03 -13.70
C GLU A 283 -26.96 -13.53 -12.61
N PHE A 284 -26.95 -12.22 -12.32
CA PHE A 284 -27.87 -11.62 -11.37
C PHE A 284 -29.34 -11.76 -11.76
N ILE A 285 -29.66 -11.49 -13.03
CA ILE A 285 -31.02 -11.63 -13.55
C ILE A 285 -31.48 -13.09 -13.43
N GLU A 286 -30.63 -14.04 -13.80
CA GLU A 286 -30.92 -15.48 -13.70
C GLU A 286 -31.16 -15.92 -12.26
N ARG A 287 -30.27 -15.57 -11.32
CA ARG A 287 -30.43 -15.88 -9.88
C ARG A 287 -31.71 -15.27 -9.31
N LYS A 288 -32.02 -14.02 -9.69
CA LYS A 288 -33.24 -13.33 -9.23
C LYS A 288 -34.51 -14.02 -9.76
N GLN A 289 -34.53 -14.46 -11.01
CA GLN A 289 -35.66 -15.17 -11.60
C GLN A 289 -35.84 -16.58 -11.00
N ALA A 290 -34.74 -17.26 -10.67
CA ALA A 290 -34.75 -18.57 -10.02
C ALA A 290 -35.08 -18.53 -8.50
N GLY A 291 -35.18 -17.34 -7.90
CA GLY A 291 -35.49 -17.17 -6.48
C GLY A 291 -34.29 -17.32 -5.53
N GLY A 292 -33.06 -17.33 -6.05
CA GLY A 292 -31.83 -17.44 -5.26
C GLY A 292 -30.70 -18.18 -5.97
N PRO A 293 -29.50 -18.24 -5.36
CA PRO A 293 -29.12 -17.68 -4.05
C PRO A 293 -28.88 -16.16 -4.07
N MET A 294 -29.29 -15.47 -2.99
CA MET A 294 -29.20 -14.00 -2.83
C MET A 294 -28.69 -13.63 -1.42
N PRO A 295 -28.07 -12.45 -1.24
CA PRO A 295 -27.67 -11.47 -2.27
C PRO A 295 -26.51 -11.99 -3.12
N GLN A 296 -26.36 -11.52 -4.36
CA GLN A 296 -25.17 -11.76 -5.16
C GLN A 296 -24.06 -10.79 -4.74
N PHE A 297 -22.87 -11.31 -4.45
CA PHE A 297 -21.66 -10.52 -4.17
C PHE A 297 -20.77 -10.49 -5.40
N THR A 298 -20.04 -9.40 -5.57
CA THR A 298 -19.02 -9.32 -6.62
C THR A 298 -17.83 -10.21 -6.31
N SER A 299 -17.13 -10.66 -7.36
CA SER A 299 -15.96 -11.54 -7.25
C SER A 299 -14.68 -10.95 -7.87
N CYS A 300 -14.75 -9.71 -8.38
CA CYS A 300 -13.65 -9.09 -9.12
C CYS A 300 -12.44 -8.63 -8.26
N CYS A 301 -12.64 -8.49 -6.95
CA CYS A 301 -11.60 -8.12 -5.99
C CYS A 301 -11.02 -9.39 -5.33
N PRO A 302 -9.77 -9.79 -5.62
CA PRO A 302 -9.21 -11.02 -5.06
C PRO A 302 -8.99 -10.97 -3.55
N ALA A 303 -8.74 -9.78 -2.97
CA ALA A 303 -8.67 -9.63 -1.53
C ALA A 303 -10.03 -9.88 -0.86
N TRP A 304 -11.14 -9.46 -1.48
CA TRP A 304 -12.49 -9.75 -1.02
C TRP A 304 -12.82 -11.24 -1.14
N VAL A 305 -12.48 -11.87 -2.28
CA VAL A 305 -12.66 -13.32 -2.44
C VAL A 305 -11.92 -14.08 -1.35
N LYS A 306 -10.64 -13.74 -1.11
CA LYS A 306 -9.83 -14.36 -0.06
C LYS A 306 -10.35 -14.08 1.35
N PHE A 307 -10.90 -12.88 1.58
CA PHE A 307 -11.58 -12.55 2.83
C PHE A 307 -12.81 -13.44 3.06
N ALA A 308 -13.66 -13.61 2.04
CA ALA A 308 -14.81 -14.49 2.11
C ALA A 308 -14.38 -15.95 2.35
N GLU A 309 -13.32 -16.42 1.69
CA GLU A 309 -12.76 -17.77 1.89
C GLU A 309 -12.29 -18.01 3.33
N HIS A 310 -11.66 -17.01 3.97
CA HIS A 310 -11.14 -17.16 5.33
C HIS A 310 -12.20 -16.96 6.42
N PHE A 311 -13.03 -15.92 6.28
CA PHE A 311 -13.87 -15.44 7.38
C PHE A 311 -15.36 -15.68 7.16
N PHE A 312 -15.81 -15.82 5.91
CA PHE A 312 -17.22 -16.02 5.58
C PHE A 312 -17.44 -17.11 4.51
N PRO A 313 -16.99 -18.37 4.73
CA PRO A 313 -17.12 -19.42 3.72
C PRO A 313 -18.56 -19.70 3.28
N SER A 314 -19.53 -19.42 4.16
CA SER A 314 -20.95 -19.53 3.86
C SER A 314 -21.44 -18.56 2.76
N LEU A 315 -20.70 -17.48 2.48
CA LEU A 315 -21.01 -16.53 1.41
C LEU A 315 -20.43 -16.94 0.05
N LEU A 316 -19.56 -17.95 -0.02
CA LEU A 316 -18.94 -18.38 -1.28
C LEU A 316 -19.94 -18.73 -2.40
N PRO A 317 -21.07 -19.43 -2.13
CA PRO A 317 -22.08 -19.67 -3.16
C PRO A 317 -22.75 -18.38 -3.69
N ASN A 318 -22.69 -17.31 -2.91
CA ASN A 318 -23.28 -16.03 -3.24
C ASN A 318 -22.33 -15.13 -4.05
N LEU A 319 -21.04 -15.47 -4.16
CA LEU A 319 -20.13 -14.77 -5.05
C LEU A 319 -20.52 -15.02 -6.51
N SER A 320 -20.37 -13.98 -7.34
CA SER A 320 -20.50 -14.09 -8.78
C SER A 320 -19.48 -15.11 -9.32
N SER A 321 -19.95 -15.97 -10.21
CA SER A 321 -19.09 -16.91 -10.95
C SER A 321 -18.21 -16.23 -11.98
N CYS A 322 -18.45 -14.94 -12.25
CA CYS A 322 -17.71 -14.16 -13.22
C CYS A 322 -16.24 -14.04 -12.85
N ARG A 323 -15.38 -14.07 -13.87
CA ARG A 323 -13.96 -13.77 -13.72
C ARG A 323 -13.78 -12.27 -13.45
N SER A 324 -12.73 -11.92 -12.72
CA SER A 324 -12.34 -10.51 -12.61
C SER A 324 -11.90 -9.97 -13.98
N PRO A 325 -11.95 -8.64 -14.18
CA PRO A 325 -11.54 -8.03 -15.45
C PRO A 325 -10.12 -8.42 -15.90
N GLN A 326 -9.18 -8.56 -14.95
CA GLN A 326 -7.82 -9.01 -15.23
C GLN A 326 -7.81 -10.42 -15.83
N GLN A 327 -8.54 -11.36 -15.21
CA GLN A 327 -8.54 -12.77 -15.60
C GLN A 327 -9.40 -13.02 -16.83
N MET A 328 -10.46 -12.24 -17.01
CA MET A 328 -11.25 -12.24 -18.24
C MET A 328 -10.42 -11.75 -19.42
N PHE A 329 -9.62 -10.68 -19.22
CA PHE A 329 -8.67 -10.24 -20.25
C PHE A 329 -7.63 -11.31 -20.55
N GLY A 330 -7.02 -11.89 -19.51
CA GLY A 330 -6.03 -12.95 -19.69
C GLY A 330 -6.56 -14.10 -20.55
N ALA A 331 -7.75 -14.62 -20.24
CA ALA A 331 -8.38 -15.68 -21.01
C ALA A 331 -8.65 -15.29 -22.47
N LEU A 332 -9.22 -14.11 -22.72
CA LEU A 332 -9.48 -13.61 -24.08
C LEU A 332 -8.19 -13.37 -24.85
N ALA A 333 -7.16 -12.84 -24.18
CA ALA A 333 -5.86 -12.59 -24.77
C ALA A 333 -5.22 -13.89 -25.26
N ARG A 334 -5.27 -14.94 -24.43
CA ARG A 334 -4.75 -16.28 -24.77
C ARG A 334 -5.47 -16.91 -25.96
N GLU A 335 -6.77 -16.71 -26.07
CA GLU A 335 -7.57 -17.27 -27.15
C GLU A 335 -7.40 -16.51 -28.47
N ILE A 336 -7.46 -15.17 -28.43
CA ILE A 336 -7.64 -14.35 -29.64
C ILE A 336 -6.32 -13.81 -30.18
N LEU A 337 -5.41 -13.38 -29.30
CA LEU A 337 -4.23 -12.62 -29.72
C LEU A 337 -3.16 -13.44 -30.45
N PRO A 338 -2.95 -14.74 -30.22
CA PRO A 338 -1.97 -15.51 -31.00
C PRO A 338 -2.25 -15.45 -32.50
N GLY A 339 -3.52 -15.60 -32.89
CA GLY A 339 -3.95 -15.49 -34.30
C GLY A 339 -3.79 -14.08 -34.86
N GLN A 340 -4.11 -13.04 -34.08
CA GLN A 340 -3.98 -11.64 -34.52
C GLN A 340 -2.53 -11.17 -34.61
N LEU A 341 -1.64 -11.72 -33.77
CA LEU A 341 -0.22 -11.35 -33.72
C LEU A 341 0.66 -12.28 -34.55
N GLY A 342 0.11 -13.36 -35.09
CA GLY A 342 0.86 -14.35 -35.86
C GLY A 342 1.91 -15.08 -35.03
N CYS A 343 1.63 -15.35 -33.76
CA CYS A 343 2.53 -16.09 -32.87
C CYS A 343 1.88 -17.37 -32.35
N ARG A 344 2.69 -18.31 -31.85
CA ARG A 344 2.16 -19.50 -31.20
C ARG A 344 1.57 -19.13 -29.82
N PRO A 345 0.56 -19.85 -29.32
CA PRO A 345 -0.02 -19.56 -28.00
C PRO A 345 1.02 -19.56 -26.84
N GLU A 346 2.05 -20.41 -26.92
CA GLU A 346 3.16 -20.47 -25.95
C GLU A 346 4.15 -19.30 -26.03
N ASP A 347 4.14 -18.56 -27.14
CA ASP A 347 5.02 -17.42 -27.37
C ASP A 347 4.37 -16.11 -26.91
N LEU A 348 3.05 -16.09 -26.67
CA LEU A 348 2.38 -14.95 -26.08
C LEU A 348 2.73 -14.83 -24.59
N ALA A 349 2.98 -13.61 -24.12
CA ALA A 349 3.07 -13.27 -22.72
C ALA A 349 2.10 -12.12 -22.39
N VAL A 350 1.34 -12.28 -21.31
CA VAL A 350 0.31 -11.34 -20.87
C VAL A 350 0.73 -10.72 -19.55
N VAL A 351 1.01 -9.42 -19.57
CA VAL A 351 1.35 -8.63 -18.38
C VAL A 351 0.16 -7.75 -18.00
N SER A 352 -0.08 -7.54 -16.72
CA SER A 352 -1.03 -6.55 -16.24
C SER A 352 -0.35 -5.48 -15.39
N VAL A 353 -0.86 -4.26 -15.44
CA VAL A 353 -0.45 -3.16 -14.56
C VAL A 353 -1.63 -2.83 -13.67
N MET A 354 -1.53 -3.19 -12.39
CA MET A 354 -2.64 -3.13 -11.43
C MET A 354 -2.30 -2.27 -10.22
N PRO A 355 -3.26 -1.50 -9.67
CA PRO A 355 -3.10 -0.75 -8.42
C PRO A 355 -3.24 -1.65 -7.18
N CYS A 356 -3.02 -2.97 -7.32
CA CYS A 356 -3.42 -3.95 -6.34
C CYS A 356 -2.39 -5.07 -6.23
N THR A 357 -1.92 -5.33 -5.01
CA THR A 357 -0.98 -6.44 -4.75
C THR A 357 -1.66 -7.80 -4.80
N ALA A 358 -2.91 -7.91 -4.35
CA ALA A 358 -3.69 -9.16 -4.41
C ALA A 358 -3.95 -9.67 -5.84
N LYS A 359 -3.84 -8.81 -6.86
CA LYS A 359 -3.91 -9.23 -8.27
C LYS A 359 -2.74 -10.13 -8.68
N LYS A 360 -1.58 -10.01 -8.02
CA LYS A 360 -0.43 -10.94 -8.19
C LYS A 360 -0.80 -12.34 -7.70
N TYR A 361 -1.46 -12.45 -6.55
CA TYR A 361 -2.00 -13.73 -6.06
C TYR A 361 -3.05 -14.31 -7.00
N GLU A 362 -3.99 -13.48 -7.47
CA GLU A 362 -5.03 -13.95 -8.39
C GLU A 362 -4.46 -14.54 -9.67
N ALA A 363 -3.41 -13.93 -10.24
CA ALA A 363 -2.74 -14.42 -11.44
C ALA A 363 -2.10 -15.82 -11.28
N GLN A 364 -1.83 -16.26 -10.05
CA GLN A 364 -1.20 -17.55 -9.78
C GLN A 364 -2.20 -18.65 -9.40
N LEU A 365 -3.50 -18.33 -9.36
CA LEU A 365 -4.50 -19.33 -8.97
C LEU A 365 -4.61 -20.43 -10.05
N PRO A 366 -4.58 -21.73 -9.67
CA PRO A 366 -4.64 -22.83 -10.62
C PRO A 366 -5.86 -22.80 -11.57
N LYS A 367 -6.99 -22.25 -11.11
CA LYS A 367 -8.22 -22.09 -11.92
C LYS A 367 -8.10 -21.07 -13.07
N PHE A 368 -7.06 -20.25 -13.06
CA PHE A 368 -6.73 -19.29 -14.12
C PHE A 368 -5.46 -19.71 -14.86
N SER A 369 -5.27 -21.01 -15.00
CA SER A 369 -4.18 -21.62 -15.74
C SER A 369 -4.71 -22.76 -16.60
N HIS A 370 -4.31 -22.81 -17.87
CA HIS A 370 -4.68 -23.83 -18.83
C HIS A 370 -3.41 -24.45 -19.42
N ASP A 371 -3.30 -25.78 -19.42
CA ASP A 371 -2.10 -26.52 -19.84
C ASP A 371 -0.80 -26.04 -19.15
N GLY A 372 -0.89 -25.72 -17.86
CA GLY A 372 0.22 -25.19 -17.06
C GLY A 372 0.65 -23.76 -17.40
N ARG A 373 -0.13 -23.03 -18.21
CA ARG A 373 0.11 -21.63 -18.57
C ARG A 373 -0.92 -20.72 -17.89
N PRO A 374 -0.50 -19.72 -17.11
CA PRO A 374 -1.42 -18.79 -16.49
C PRO A 374 -2.06 -17.85 -17.53
N ASP A 375 -3.30 -17.45 -17.28
CA ASP A 375 -4.02 -16.48 -18.10
C ASP A 375 -3.32 -15.11 -18.10
N VAL A 376 -2.64 -14.77 -17.00
CA VAL A 376 -1.77 -13.58 -16.84
C VAL A 376 -0.44 -14.00 -16.23
N ASP A 377 0.67 -13.74 -16.91
CA ASP A 377 2.01 -14.18 -16.48
C ASP A 377 2.57 -13.34 -15.33
N TYR A 378 2.48 -12.01 -15.45
CA TYR A 378 3.00 -11.07 -14.47
C TYR A 378 2.04 -9.90 -14.27
N VAL A 379 2.03 -9.40 -13.03
CA VAL A 379 1.23 -8.26 -12.55
C VAL A 379 2.14 -7.26 -11.87
#